data_AF-A0AAW2CSP7-F1
#
_entry.id   AF-A0AAW2CSP7-F1
#
_cell.length_a   1.000
_cell.length_b   1.000
_cell.length_c   1.000
_cell.angle_alpha   90.00
_cell.angle_beta   90.00
_cell.angle_gamma   90.00
#
_symmetry.space_group_name_H-M   'P 1'
#
loop_
_entity.id
_entity.type
_entity.pdbx_description
1 polymer ?
#
loop_
_entity_poly.entity_id
_entity_poly.type
_entity_poly.pdbx_seq_one_letter_code
_entity_poly.pdbx_strand_id
1 'polypeptide(L)'
;MKNPLDKITGLGISRLSQNFMTAKFDRAFRGTDLEAVEMSWYLLKNDGLFLGSSLAMNCVRDIRRSVTQSIGLSHSIVTIICDSEISHLSKFYSAEYLSQHGLTSKATILELLGHQMS
;
A
#
# COMPACT_ATOMS: atom_id res chain seq x y z
N MET A 1 -6.99 -12.45 22.36
CA MET A 1 -5.53 -12.26 22.19
C MET A 1 -5.33 -11.59 20.83
N LYS A 2 -4.79 -10.36 20.80
CA LYS A 2 -4.52 -9.64 19.53
C LYS A 2 -3.47 -10.40 18.74
N ASN A 3 -3.80 -10.86 17.54
CA ASN A 3 -2.85 -11.53 16.68
C ASN A 3 -1.80 -10.50 16.23
N PRO A 4 -0.49 -10.69 16.47
CA PRO A 4 0.55 -9.79 15.97
C PRO A 4 0.63 -9.72 14.44
N LEU A 5 -0.16 -10.55 13.74
CA LEU A 5 -0.35 -10.54 12.29
C LEU A 5 -1.65 -9.85 11.82
N ASP A 6 -2.44 -9.25 12.72
CA ASP A 6 -3.63 -8.46 12.36
C ASP A 6 -3.21 -7.11 11.75
N LYS A 7 -2.57 -7.21 10.57
CA LYS A 7 -2.11 -6.11 9.75
C LYS A 7 -3.25 -5.64 8.88
N ILE A 8 -3.38 -4.34 8.75
CA ILE A 8 -4.48 -3.72 8.02
C ILE A 8 -4.45 -4.11 6.53
N THR A 9 -3.26 -4.36 6.00
CA THR A 9 -3.02 -4.68 4.59
C THR A 9 -3.53 -6.04 4.15
N GLY A 10 -3.78 -7.00 5.05
CA GLY A 10 -4.22 -8.36 4.68
C GLY A 10 -3.24 -9.12 3.75
N LEU A 11 -2.10 -8.51 3.41
CA LEU A 11 -1.10 -9.00 2.47
C LEU A 11 0.01 -9.75 3.20
N GLY A 12 0.30 -10.95 2.70
CA GLY A 12 1.38 -11.79 3.21
C GLY A 12 0.88 -13.15 3.65
N ILE A 13 1.50 -14.20 3.12
CA ILE A 13 1.23 -15.58 3.50
C ILE A 13 2.42 -16.11 4.29
N SER A 14 2.16 -16.78 5.42
CA SER A 14 3.20 -17.34 6.30
C SER A 14 3.74 -18.69 5.81
N ARG A 15 3.16 -19.25 4.75
CA ARG A 15 3.51 -20.53 4.15
C ARG A 15 3.77 -20.39 2.66
N LEU A 16 4.71 -21.17 2.14
CA LEU A 16 4.92 -21.25 0.70
C LEU A 16 3.85 -22.15 0.09
N SER A 17 2.96 -21.58 -0.72
CA SER A 17 1.95 -22.35 -1.45
C SER A 17 2.52 -22.90 -2.77
N GLN A 18 1.86 -23.92 -3.33
CA GLN A 18 2.26 -24.50 -4.62
C GLN A 18 2.34 -23.45 -5.74
N ASN A 19 1.43 -22.49 -5.73
CA ASN A 19 1.40 -21.38 -6.70
C ASN A 19 2.61 -20.46 -6.56
N PHE A 20 3.11 -20.24 -5.34
CA PHE A 20 4.31 -19.44 -5.10
C PHE A 20 5.60 -20.18 -5.48
N MET A 21 5.60 -21.52 -5.46
CA MET A 21 6.78 -22.31 -5.87
C MET A 21 7.07 -22.22 -7.37
N THR A 22 6.05 -22.03 -8.20
CA THR A 22 6.18 -21.93 -9.66
C THR A 22 6.25 -20.48 -10.16
N ALA A 23 5.93 -19.51 -9.31
CA ALA A 23 5.94 -18.11 -9.66
C ALA A 23 7.37 -17.59 -9.85
N LYS A 24 7.58 -16.83 -10.93
CA LYS A 24 8.83 -16.10 -11.18
C LYS A 24 8.67 -14.68 -10.68
N PHE A 25 9.56 -14.26 -9.77
CA PHE A 25 9.58 -12.91 -9.21
C PHE A 25 10.88 -12.22 -9.61
N ASP A 26 10.80 -11.07 -10.27
CA ASP A 26 11.99 -10.28 -10.58
C ASP A 26 12.49 -9.51 -9.36
N ARG A 27 11.55 -9.01 -8.53
CA ARG A 27 11.82 -8.20 -7.35
C ARG A 27 10.74 -8.39 -6.29
N ALA A 28 11.12 -8.19 -5.04
CA ALA A 28 10.21 -8.14 -3.90
C ALA A 28 10.19 -6.73 -3.30
N PHE A 29 9.04 -6.35 -2.74
CA PHE A 29 8.85 -5.09 -2.04
C PHE A 29 8.25 -5.37 -0.68
N ARG A 30 8.78 -4.72 0.36
CA ARG A 30 8.22 -4.75 1.71
C ARG A 30 7.75 -3.34 2.05
N GLY A 31 6.45 -3.16 2.15
CA GLY A 31 5.85 -1.94 2.66
C GLY A 31 5.33 -2.09 4.09
N THR A 32 4.94 -0.96 4.66
CA THR A 32 4.35 -0.84 6.00
C THR A 32 2.87 -0.49 5.90
N ASP A 33 2.09 -0.85 6.92
CA ASP A 33 0.66 -0.51 6.94
C ASP A 33 0.44 1.01 6.87
N LEU A 34 1.33 1.81 7.46
CA LEU A 34 1.28 3.27 7.37
C LEU A 34 1.37 3.77 5.92
N GLU A 35 2.31 3.23 5.14
CA GLU A 35 2.45 3.61 3.72
C GLU A 35 1.18 3.28 2.93
N ALA A 36 0.54 2.14 3.20
CA ALA A 36 -0.72 1.80 2.55
C ALA A 36 -1.85 2.77 2.94
N VAL A 37 -1.96 3.11 4.23
CA VAL A 37 -3.00 4.05 4.71
C VAL A 37 -2.78 5.44 4.10
N GLU A 38 -1.56 5.94 4.12
CA GLU A 38 -1.19 7.23 3.53
C GLU A 38 -1.48 7.30 2.04
N MET A 39 -1.11 6.24 1.31
CA MET A 39 -1.36 6.14 -0.12
C MET A 39 -2.86 6.19 -0.46
N SER A 40 -3.67 5.41 0.25
CA SER A 40 -5.11 5.38 0.01
C SER A 40 -5.78 6.70 0.35
N TRP A 41 -5.40 7.34 1.46
CA TRP A 41 -5.92 8.65 1.84
C TRP A 41 -5.50 9.75 0.86
N TYR A 42 -4.28 9.69 0.33
CA TYR A 42 -3.84 10.61 -0.71
C TYR A 42 -4.63 10.43 -2.01
N LEU A 43 -4.82 9.19 -2.47
CA LEU A 43 -5.57 8.89 -3.70
C LEU A 43 -7.05 9.25 -3.53
N LEU A 44 -7.62 9.07 -2.34
CA LEU A 44 -8.96 9.55 -2.03
C LEU A 44 -9.04 11.08 -2.11
N LYS A 45 -8.09 11.78 -1.48
CA LYS A 45 -8.11 13.25 -1.39
C LYS A 45 -7.83 13.94 -2.72
N ASN A 46 -6.91 13.40 -3.52
CA ASN A 46 -6.43 14.05 -4.75
C ASN A 46 -7.13 13.52 -6.00
N ASP A 47 -7.35 12.21 -6.09
CA ASP A 47 -7.88 11.57 -7.30
C ASP A 47 -9.35 11.11 -7.12
N GLY A 48 -9.91 11.22 -5.91
CA GLY A 48 -11.26 10.75 -5.60
C GLY A 48 -11.38 9.22 -5.60
N LEU A 49 -10.25 8.49 -5.57
CA LEU A 49 -10.22 7.04 -5.68
C LEU A 49 -10.29 6.38 -4.30
N PHE A 50 -11.35 5.61 -4.08
CA PHE A 50 -11.55 4.86 -2.83
C PHE A 50 -10.96 3.46 -2.94
N LEU A 51 -9.72 3.30 -2.45
CA LEU A 51 -8.95 2.08 -2.63
C LEU A 51 -8.77 1.29 -1.33
N GLY A 52 -8.80 -0.05 -1.44
CA GLY A 52 -8.46 -0.97 -0.37
C GLY A 52 -6.96 -1.01 -0.04
N SER A 53 -6.62 -1.68 1.05
CA SER A 53 -5.25 -1.68 1.61
C SER A 53 -4.23 -2.41 0.72
N SER A 54 -4.65 -3.50 0.09
CA SER A 54 -3.84 -4.26 -0.87
C SER A 54 -3.46 -3.42 -2.10
N LEU A 55 -4.44 -2.72 -2.68
CA LEU A 55 -4.22 -1.87 -3.84
C LEU A 55 -3.35 -0.66 -3.51
N ALA A 56 -3.60 -0.02 -2.37
CA ALA A 56 -2.76 1.08 -1.90
C ALA A 56 -1.30 0.64 -1.78
N MET A 57 -1.04 -0.57 -1.29
CA MET A 57 0.32 -1.12 -1.22
C MET A 57 0.97 -1.33 -2.61
N ASN A 58 0.19 -1.72 -3.62
CA ASN A 58 0.69 -1.80 -4.98
C ASN A 58 1.09 -0.43 -5.53
N CYS A 59 0.29 0.62 -5.28
CA CYS A 59 0.63 1.99 -5.66
C CYS A 59 1.90 2.49 -4.96
N VAL A 60 2.07 2.19 -3.66
CA VAL A 60 3.32 2.48 -2.92
C VAL A 60 4.51 1.82 -3.59
N ARG A 61 4.41 0.54 -3.91
CA ARG A 61 5.48 -0.21 -4.60
C ARG A 61 5.84 0.48 -5.91
N ASP A 62 4.84 0.85 -6.71
CA ASP A 62 5.02 1.38 -8.05
C ASP A 62 5.67 2.77 -8.04
N ILE A 63 5.23 3.66 -7.15
CA ILE A 63 5.83 4.99 -6.99
C ILE A 63 7.24 4.86 -6.40
N ARG A 64 7.46 4.00 -5.40
CA ARG A 64 8.81 3.79 -4.87
C ARG A 64 9.73 3.23 -5.95
N ARG A 65 9.24 2.33 -6.79
CA ARG A 65 9.99 1.79 -7.92
C ARG A 65 10.33 2.90 -8.92
N SER A 66 9.38 3.78 -9.25
CA SER A 66 9.63 4.86 -10.20
C SER A 66 10.72 5.80 -9.71
N VAL A 67 10.66 6.22 -8.44
CA VAL A 67 11.65 7.08 -7.79
C VAL A 67 13.02 6.39 -7.70
N THR A 68 13.07 5.15 -7.22
CA THR A 68 14.35 4.46 -6.94
C THR A 68 15.09 4.05 -8.21
N GLN A 69 14.37 3.65 -9.25
CA GLN A 69 14.99 3.14 -10.48
C GLN A 69 15.15 4.22 -11.55
N SER A 70 14.90 5.50 -11.21
CA SER A 70 14.92 6.62 -12.18
C SER A 70 14.17 6.27 -13.46
N ILE A 71 13.03 5.58 -13.29
CA ILE A 71 12.17 5.17 -14.39
C ILE A 71 11.64 6.47 -14.99
N GLY A 72 12.26 6.92 -16.09
CA GLY A 72 11.92 8.17 -16.73
C GLY A 72 10.44 8.21 -17.12
N LEU A 73 9.92 9.41 -17.36
CA LEU A 73 8.52 9.66 -17.73
C LEU A 73 8.02 8.86 -18.96
N SER A 74 8.92 8.22 -19.71
CA SER A 74 8.61 7.37 -20.87
C SER A 74 8.16 5.94 -20.52
N HIS A 75 7.99 5.61 -19.24
CA HIS A 75 7.62 4.27 -18.81
C HIS A 75 6.27 4.26 -18.09
N SER A 76 5.38 3.38 -18.56
CA SER A 76 4.08 3.15 -17.93
C SER A 76 4.18 2.05 -16.88
N ILE A 77 3.63 2.31 -15.69
CA ILE A 77 3.49 1.30 -14.64
C ILE A 77 2.03 0.86 -14.62
N VAL A 78 1.80 -0.46 -14.65
CA VAL A 78 0.46 -1.05 -14.63
C VAL A 78 0.30 -1.81 -13.32
N THR A 79 -0.80 -1.55 -12.62
CA THR A 79 -1.20 -2.30 -11.43
C THR A 79 -2.55 -2.98 -11.65
N ILE A 80 -2.75 -4.13 -11.02
CA ILE A 80 -4.01 -4.86 -11.07
C ILE A 80 -4.81 -4.52 -9.81
N ILE A 81 -6.05 -4.09 -10.03
CA ILE A 81 -7.03 -3.87 -8.97
C ILE A 81 -7.78 -5.18 -8.78
N CYS A 82 -7.42 -5.92 -7.74
CA CYS A 82 -8.24 -7.03 -7.26
C CYS A 82 -8.99 -6.53 -6.02
N ASP A 83 -10.31 -6.67 -6.07
CA ASP A 83 -11.27 -6.58 -4.98
C ASP A 83 -11.87 -5.20 -4.66
N SER A 84 -13.21 -5.17 -4.69
CA SER A 84 -14.03 -4.25 -3.91
C SER A 84 -14.00 -4.70 -2.44
N GLU A 85 -12.87 -4.49 -1.74
CA GLU A 85 -12.69 -4.89 -0.33
C GLU A 85 -13.52 -4.01 0.63
N ILE A 86 -14.84 -4.04 0.53
CA ILE A 86 -15.76 -3.31 1.44
C ILE A 86 -15.52 -3.70 2.91
N SER A 87 -15.05 -4.92 3.18
CA SER A 87 -14.81 -5.45 4.52
C SER A 87 -13.64 -4.78 5.27
N HIS A 88 -12.55 -4.42 4.56
CA HIS A 88 -11.36 -3.81 5.17
C HIS A 88 -11.40 -2.28 5.15
N LEU A 89 -12.22 -1.69 4.28
CA LEU A 89 -12.44 -0.24 4.17
C LEU A 89 -12.90 0.39 5.49
N SER A 90 -13.75 -0.30 6.26
CA SER A 90 -14.23 0.20 7.56
C SER A 90 -13.11 0.47 8.57
N LYS A 91 -12.03 -0.34 8.55
CA LYS A 91 -10.83 -0.15 9.39
C LYS A 91 -9.87 0.85 8.77
N PHE A 92 -9.75 0.88 7.44
CA PHE A 92 -8.83 1.75 6.69
C PHE A 92 -9.20 3.24 6.73
N TYR A 93 -10.50 3.52 6.80
CA TYR A 93 -11.05 4.88 6.76
C TYR A 93 -11.64 5.31 8.11
N SER A 94 -11.60 4.46 9.14
CA SER A 94 -11.98 4.86 10.50
C SER A 94 -10.84 5.63 11.16
N ALA A 95 -11.03 6.93 11.35
CA ALA A 95 -10.08 7.79 12.06
C ALA A 95 -9.79 7.29 13.49
N GLU A 96 -10.82 6.77 14.17
CA GLU A 96 -10.70 6.20 15.51
C GLU A 96 -9.81 4.94 15.50
N TYR A 97 -10.04 4.04 14.54
CA TYR A 97 -9.23 2.82 14.42
C TYR A 97 -7.77 3.13 14.10
N LEU A 98 -7.51 4.06 13.17
CA LEU A 98 -6.16 4.49 12.81
C LEU A 98 -5.44 5.15 14.00
N SER A 99 -6.12 6.04 14.73
CA SER A 99 -5.54 6.69 15.90
C SER A 99 -5.18 5.70 17.01
N GLN A 100 -6.02 4.69 17.25
CA GLN A 100 -5.76 3.65 18.26
C GLN A 100 -4.56 2.75 17.91
N HIS A 101 -4.21 2.65 16.62
CA HIS A 101 -3.12 1.81 16.13
C HIS A 101 -1.88 2.63 15.72
N GLY A 102 -1.88 3.95 15.92
CA GLY A 102 -0.75 4.82 15.57
C GLY A 102 -0.53 4.97 14.06
N LEU A 103 -1.60 4.80 13.26
CA LEU A 103 -1.58 4.80 11.79
C LEU A 103 -2.31 6.02 11.21
N THR A 104 -2.36 7.12 11.96
CA THR A 104 -3.02 8.35 11.52
C THR A 104 -2.34 8.92 10.28
N SER A 105 -3.10 9.05 9.20
CA SER A 105 -2.63 9.57 7.92
C SER A 105 -2.57 11.09 7.91
N LYS A 106 -1.51 11.64 7.29
CA LYS A 106 -1.38 13.03 6.87
C LYS A 106 -1.70 13.23 5.39
N ALA A 107 -2.03 12.16 4.67
CA ALA A 107 -2.23 12.13 3.21
C ALA A 107 -1.05 12.75 2.43
N THR A 108 0.18 12.48 2.85
CA THR A 108 1.39 13.07 2.27
C THR A 108 2.38 11.97 1.87
N ILE A 109 2.19 11.40 0.68
CA ILE A 109 3.01 10.30 0.14
C ILE A 109 4.47 10.71 -0.09
N LEU A 110 4.70 11.93 -0.60
CA LEU A 110 6.01 12.32 -1.12
C LEU A 110 7.07 12.46 -0.02
N GLU A 111 6.65 12.93 1.16
CA GLU A 111 7.53 13.04 2.33
C GLU A 111 7.93 11.66 2.87
N LEU A 112 7.05 10.66 2.77
CA LEU A 112 7.30 9.28 3.21
C LEU A 112 8.22 8.49 2.27
N LEU A 113 8.29 8.88 1.00
CA LEU A 113 9.12 8.21 -0.01
C LEU A 113 10.54 8.79 -0.11
N GLY A 114 10.91 9.70 0.80
CA GLY A 114 12.30 10.19 0.94
C GLY A 114 12.67 11.36 0.04
N HIS A 115 11.70 12.01 -0.62
CA HIS A 115 11.95 13.27 -1.33
C HIS A 115 11.65 14.44 -0.38
N GLN A 116 12.69 14.95 0.29
CA GLN A 116 12.74 16.37 0.58
C GLN A 116 12.84 17.06 -0.78
N MET A 117 11.79 17.77 -1.20
CA MET A 117 11.90 18.67 -2.34
C MET A 117 12.79 19.85 -1.92
N SER A 118 14.06 19.81 -2.32
CA SER A 118 14.92 21.00 -2.40
C SER A 118 14.88 21.57 -3.81
#